data_AF-A0A3N5M6J7-F1
#
_entry.id   AF-A0A3N5M6J7-F1
#
_cell.length_a   1.000
_cell.length_b   1.000
_cell.length_c   1.000
_cell.angle_alpha   90.00
_cell.angle_beta   90.00
_cell.angle_gamma   90.00
#
_symmetry.space_group_name_H-M   'P 1'
#
loop_
_entity.id
_entity.type
_entity.pdbx_description
1 polymer ?
#
loop_
_entity_poly.entity_id
_entity_poly.type
_entity_poly.pdbx_seq_one_letter_code
_entity_poly.pdbx_strand_id
1 'polypeptide(L)'
;MYIPYNEILKAENLKKLPKDKKVVLACVTGQTQNLPMLVLRALGYDAYTMAFGHAAWIKGYMGGKFMQDAIQNAREKNFPVQK
;
A
#
# COMPACT_ATOMS: atom_id res chain seq x y z
N MET A 1 -3.86 11.77 -10.30
CA MET A 1 -4.45 12.44 -9.11
C MET A 1 -3.56 12.13 -7.91
N TYR A 2 -3.19 13.14 -7.11
CA TYR A 2 -2.41 12.96 -5.89
C TYR A 2 -3.20 13.54 -4.70
N ILE A 3 -3.47 12.71 -3.70
CA ILE A 3 -4.11 13.10 -2.42
C ILE A 3 -3.30 12.44 -1.31
N PRO A 4 -2.69 13.20 -0.39
CA PRO A 4 -1.93 12.63 0.73
C PRO A 4 -2.78 11.70 1.61
N TYR A 5 -2.18 10.65 2.15
CA TYR A 5 -2.91 9.63 2.94
C TYR A 5 -3.61 10.20 4.17
N ASN A 6 -3.06 11.26 4.77
CA ASN A 6 -3.60 11.96 5.94
C ASN A 6 -4.73 12.94 5.59
N GLU A 7 -4.97 13.19 4.30
CA GLU A 7 -6.01 14.11 3.84
C GLU A 7 -7.15 13.44 3.07
N ILE A 8 -6.96 12.20 2.60
CA ILE A 8 -7.92 11.51 1.74
C ILE A 8 -9.30 11.31 2.38
N LEU A 9 -9.37 11.27 3.71
CA LEU A 9 -10.61 11.11 4.46
C LEU A 9 -11.36 12.42 4.70
N LYS A 10 -10.79 13.58 4.31
CA LYS A 10 -11.52 14.86 4.32
C LYS A 10 -12.70 14.80 3.35
N ALA A 11 -13.82 15.41 3.72
CA ALA A 11 -15.06 15.35 2.93
C ALA A 11 -14.86 15.88 1.49
N GLU A 12 -14.07 16.94 1.28
CA GLU A 12 -13.77 17.42 -0.07
C GLU A 12 -12.97 16.43 -0.93
N ASN A 13 -12.18 15.55 -0.31
CA ASN A 13 -11.35 14.58 -1.01
C ASN A 13 -12.10 13.28 -1.28
N LEU A 14 -12.97 12.83 -0.36
CA LEU A 14 -13.85 11.69 -0.60
C LEU A 14 -14.74 11.90 -1.83
N LYS A 15 -15.23 13.13 -2.07
CA LYS A 15 -16.02 13.48 -3.26
C LYS A 15 -15.27 13.33 -4.58
N LYS A 16 -13.92 13.32 -4.54
CA LYS A 16 -13.07 13.15 -5.74
C LYS A 16 -12.82 11.67 -6.06
N LEU A 17 -13.10 10.76 -5.13
CA LEU A 17 -12.87 9.34 -5.32
C LEU A 17 -14.03 8.70 -6.10
N PRO A 18 -13.75 7.89 -7.14
CA PRO A 18 -14.79 7.16 -7.85
C PRO A 18 -15.39 6.07 -6.94
N LYS A 19 -16.71 5.91 -6.98
CA LYS A 19 -17.44 4.85 -6.27
C LYS A 19 -17.69 3.60 -7.12
N ASP A 20 -17.57 3.74 -8.43
CA ASP A 20 -17.82 2.72 -9.45
C ASP A 20 -16.54 2.01 -9.92
N LYS A 21 -15.39 2.35 -9.33
CA LYS A 21 -14.07 1.84 -9.74
C LYS A 21 -13.23 1.41 -8.54
N LYS A 22 -12.28 0.52 -8.81
CA LYS A 22 -11.23 0.15 -7.87
C LYS A 22 -10.38 1.36 -7.51
N VAL A 23 -10.20 1.60 -6.21
CA VAL A 23 -9.29 2.63 -5.69
C VAL A 23 -8.03 1.94 -5.19
N VAL A 24 -6.92 2.07 -5.92
CA VAL A 24 -5.63 1.49 -5.51
C VAL A 24 -4.78 2.57 -4.85
N LEU A 25 -4.47 2.37 -3.57
CA LEU A 25 -3.61 3.26 -2.81
C LEU A 25 -2.16 2.77 -2.89
N ALA A 26 -1.25 3.74 -3.00
CA ALA A 26 0.19 3.51 -3.08
C ALA A 26 0.93 4.44 -2.09
N CYS A 27 1.85 3.90 -1.29
CA CYS A 27 2.88 4.70 -0.62
C CYS A 27 4.28 4.14 -0.93
N VAL A 28 5.35 4.67 -0.33
CA VAL A 28 6.72 4.29 -0.69
C VAL A 28 6.99 2.81 -0.37
N THR A 29 6.86 2.40 0.89
CA THR A 29 7.17 1.04 1.38
C THR A 29 5.93 0.21 1.75
N GLY A 30 4.74 0.74 1.44
CA GLY A 30 3.48 0.04 1.58
C GLY A 30 2.80 0.11 2.96
N GLN A 31 3.39 0.76 3.96
CA GLN A 31 2.84 0.83 5.32
C GLN A 31 1.66 1.81 5.43
N THR A 32 1.89 3.09 5.15
CA THR A 32 0.93 4.18 5.41
C THR A 32 -0.33 4.15 4.54
N GLN A 33 -0.28 3.54 3.36
CA GLN A 33 -1.44 3.36 2.48
C GLN A 33 -2.54 2.47 3.09
N ASN A 34 -2.22 1.60 4.05
CA ASN A 34 -3.21 0.72 4.69
C ASN A 34 -4.15 1.51 5.62
N LEU A 35 -3.66 2.60 6.21
CA LEU A 35 -4.42 3.42 7.16
C LEU A 35 -5.72 3.96 6.55
N PRO A 36 -5.69 4.71 5.44
CA PRO A 36 -6.92 5.15 4.78
C PRO A 36 -7.66 4.02 4.06
N MET A 37 -6.98 2.98 3.57
CA MET A 37 -7.65 1.86 2.87
C MET A 37 -8.71 1.20 3.76
N LEU A 38 -8.39 0.94 5.03
CA LEU A 38 -9.33 0.36 5.99
C LEU A 38 -10.61 1.21 6.10
N VAL A 39 -10.46 2.51 6.27
CA VAL A 39 -11.59 3.44 6.41
C VAL A 39 -12.37 3.55 5.10
N LEU A 40 -11.69 3.62 3.95
CA LEU A 40 -12.36 3.67 2.65
C LEU A 40 -13.21 2.42 2.41
N ARG A 41 -12.74 1.23 2.78
CA ARG A 41 -13.57 0.01 2.73
C ARG A 41 -14.80 0.09 3.62
N ALA A 42 -14.64 0.59 4.84
CA ALA A 42 -15.77 0.81 5.75
C ALA A 42 -16.80 1.81 5.19
N LEU A 43 -16.37 2.78 4.38
CA LEU A 43 -17.22 3.73 3.67
C LEU A 43 -17.80 3.20 2.35
N GLY A 44 -17.56 1.92 2.01
CA GLY A 44 -18.12 1.25 0.84
C GLY A 44 -17.32 1.43 -0.46
N TYR A 45 -16.07 1.90 -0.40
CA TYR A 45 -15.20 1.93 -1.58
C TYR A 45 -14.56 0.55 -1.84
N ASP A 46 -14.45 0.17 -3.11
CA ASP A 46 -13.68 -1.00 -3.55
C ASP A 46 -12.17 -0.66 -3.54
N ALA A 47 -11.61 -0.52 -2.33
CA ALA A 47 -10.25 -0.04 -2.10
C ALA A 47 -9.23 -1.16 -1.91
N TYR A 48 -8.04 -0.99 -2.47
CA TYR A 48 -6.90 -1.92 -2.38
C TYR A 48 -5.60 -1.16 -2.14
N THR A 49 -4.55 -1.88 -1.77
CA THR A 49 -3.20 -1.35 -1.64
C THR A 49 -2.25 -2.06 -2.60
N MET A 50 -1.26 -1.32 -3.11
CA MET A 50 -0.17 -1.91 -3.87
C MET A 50 0.77 -2.64 -2.90
N ALA A 51 0.90 -3.96 -3.04
CA ALA A 51 1.79 -4.75 -2.20
C ALA A 51 3.21 -4.16 -2.20
N PHE A 52 3.75 -3.92 -1.00
CA PHE A 52 5.04 -3.26 -0.76
C PHE A 52 5.20 -1.82 -1.28
N GLY A 53 4.13 -1.21 -1.79
CA GLY A 53 4.17 0.15 -2.32
C GLY A 53 5.06 0.31 -3.55
N HIS A 54 5.47 1.56 -3.84
CA HIS A 54 6.33 1.86 -4.99
C HIS A 54 7.69 1.16 -4.92
N ALA A 55 8.17 0.82 -3.71
CA ALA A 55 9.46 0.16 -3.51
C ALA A 55 9.58 -1.18 -4.26
N ALA A 56 8.47 -1.89 -4.49
CA ALA A 56 8.48 -3.13 -5.27
C ALA A 56 8.54 -2.91 -6.79
N TRP A 57 8.29 -1.70 -7.27
CA TRP A 57 8.12 -1.40 -8.70
C TRP A 57 9.22 -0.50 -9.27
N ILE A 58 9.81 0.36 -8.43
CA ILE A 58 10.90 1.25 -8.86
C ILE A 58 12.19 0.44 -9.01
N LYS A 59 12.70 0.36 -10.25
CA LYS A 59 13.98 -0.29 -10.56
C LYS A 59 15.13 0.41 -9.82
N GLY A 60 15.96 -0.38 -9.14
CA GLY A 60 17.14 0.12 -8.45
C GLY A 60 16.86 0.92 -7.16
N TYR A 61 15.62 0.93 -6.67
CA TYR A 61 15.31 1.60 -5.41
C TYR A 61 15.98 0.90 -4.23
N MET A 62 16.83 1.62 -3.48
CA MET A 62 17.58 1.08 -2.35
C MET A 62 16.66 0.40 -1.31
N GLY A 63 15.55 1.03 -0.95
CA GLY A 63 14.60 0.46 0.00
C GLY A 63 13.91 -0.82 -0.52
N GLY A 64 13.72 -0.93 -1.83
CA GLY A 64 13.17 -2.12 -2.48
C GLY A 64 14.19 -3.25 -2.46
N LYS A 65 15.46 -2.96 -2.77
CA LYS A 65 16.55 -3.93 -2.69
C LYS A 65 16.73 -4.47 -1.28
N PHE A 66 16.77 -3.60 -0.27
CA PHE A 66 16.88 -4.00 1.13
C PHE A 66 15.75 -4.95 1.54
N MET A 67 14.52 -4.66 1.12
CA MET A 67 13.36 -5.50 1.41
C MET A 67 13.45 -6.87 0.72
N GLN A 68 13.87 -6.90 -0.55
CA GLN A 68 14.08 -8.15 -1.30
C GLN A 68 15.17 -9.01 -0.64
N ASP A 69 16.28 -8.40 -0.24
CA ASP A 69 17.38 -9.09 0.46
C ASP A 69 16.90 -9.66 1.81
N ALA A 70 16.10 -8.91 2.57
CA ALA A 70 15.52 -9.38 3.83
C ALA A 70 14.58 -10.60 3.64
N ILE A 71 13.72 -10.56 2.61
CA ILE A 71 12.82 -11.67 2.27
C ILE A 71 13.61 -12.91 1.84
N GLN A 72 14.63 -12.73 1.00
CA GLN A 72 15.47 -13.83 0.52
C GLN A 72 16.22 -14.49 1.68
N ASN A 73 16.82 -13.70 2.57
CA ASN A 73 17.51 -14.20 3.77
C ASN A 73 16.56 -14.95 4.72
N ALA A 74 15.31 -14.48 4.87
CA ALA A 74 14.32 -15.15 5.70
C ALA A 74 13.92 -16.52 5.13
N ARG A 75 13.80 -16.61 3.80
CA ARG A 75 13.54 -17.87 3.09
C ARG A 75 14.69 -18.86 3.28
N GLU A 76 15.93 -18.42 3.13
CA GLU A 76 17.11 -19.28 3.28
C GLU A 76 17.27 -19.83 4.70
N LYS A 77 16.89 -19.05 5.71
CA LYS A 77 16.97 -19.46 7.11
C LYS A 77 15.87 -20.43 7.55
N ASN A 78 14.95 -20.84 6.66
CA ASN A 78 13.84 -21.75 6.97
C ASN A 78 13.09 -21.36 8.25
N PHE A 79 12.87 -20.06 8.49
CA PHE A 79 12.09 -19.64 9.65
C PHE A 79 10.71 -20.32 9.58
N PRO A 80 10.21 -20.90 10.68
CA PRO A 80 8.93 -21.60 10.68
C PRO A 80 7.82 -20.61 10.34
N VAL A 81 7.34 -20.66 9.10
CA VAL A 81 6.14 -19.94 8.68
C VAL A 81 4.98 -20.79 9.14
N GLN A 82 4.39 -20.46 10.29
CA GLN A 82 3.14 -21.09 10.70
C GLN A 82 2.09 -20.75 9.64
N LYS A 83 1.50 -21.80 9.05
CA LYS A 83 0.38 -21.67 8.11
C LYS A 83 -0.89 -21.30 8.85
#